data_AF-A0A8T4N8W8-F1
#
_entry.id   AF-A0A8T4N8W8-F1
#
_cell.length_a   1.000
_cell.length_b   1.000
_cell.length_c   1.000
_cell.angle_alpha   90.00
_cell.angle_beta   90.00
_cell.angle_gamma   90.00
#
_symmetry.space_group_name_H-M   'P 1'
#
loop_
_entity.id
_entity.type
_entity.pdbx_description
1 polymer ?
#
loop_
_entity_poly.entity_id
_entity_poly.type
_entity_poly.pdbx_seq_one_letter_code
_entity_poly.pdbx_strand_id
1 'polypeptide(L)'
;MKLQRNIFSIFRKFYEWTVIRFKPLTVHTEAIMIDSVWNEIKKEVARGRVSRWYVMTPENIDYYKSFFNIKMSTSDLSKIMKERYLWMISHGQRLELHAHLCLVMENMSFQEQEKILKNSYYWMKKEIGVTPKEFVPGWWSFNNDTLKILKKLNLKMIGQRDYDFTHDYYPVVDFVNTQK
;
A
#
# COMPACT_ATOMS: atom_id res chain seq x y z
N MET A 1 -26.24 12.91 46.02
CA MET A 1 -25.86 13.19 44.61
C MET A 1 -24.37 13.13 44.26
N LYS A 2 -23.42 12.84 45.19
CA LYS A 2 -21.98 12.71 44.85
C LYS A 2 -21.54 11.30 44.40
N LEU A 3 -22.32 10.25 44.70
CA LEU A 3 -21.93 8.85 44.42
C LEU A 3 -22.04 8.44 42.94
N GLN A 4 -22.99 9.02 42.19
CA GLN A 4 -23.22 8.68 40.77
C GLN A 4 -22.14 9.20 39.81
N ARG A 5 -21.43 10.30 40.15
CA ARG A 5 -20.38 10.86 39.28
C ARG A 5 -19.10 10.01 39.24
N ASN A 6 -18.80 9.27 40.31
CA ASN A 6 -17.61 8.41 40.35
C ASN A 6 -17.76 7.13 39.51
N ILE A 7 -18.97 6.59 39.40
CA ILE A 7 -19.23 5.36 38.64
C ILE A 7 -19.00 5.61 37.14
N PHE A 8 -19.52 6.71 36.58
CA PHE A 8 -19.31 7.05 35.16
C PHE A 8 -17.84 7.32 34.80
N SER A 9 -17.04 7.89 35.71
CA SER A 9 -15.60 8.08 35.49
C SER A 9 -14.83 6.76 35.46
N ILE A 10 -15.23 5.79 36.27
CA ILE A 10 -14.60 4.46 36.32
C ILE A 10 -14.97 3.66 35.07
N PHE A 11 -16.24 3.70 34.63
CA PHE A 11 -16.67 3.04 33.39
C PHE A 11 -16.01 3.64 32.14
N ARG A 12 -15.79 4.96 32.09
CA ARG A 12 -15.07 5.61 30.98
C ARG A 12 -13.60 5.20 30.92
N LYS A 13 -12.92 5.11 32.06
CA LYS A 13 -11.54 4.59 32.15
C LYS A 13 -11.46 3.10 31.79
N PHE A 14 -12.47 2.30 32.13
CA PHE A 14 -12.54 0.89 31.73
C PHE A 14 -12.79 0.70 30.23
N TYR A 15 -13.63 1.53 29.61
CA TYR A 15 -13.85 1.51 28.15
C TYR A 15 -12.61 1.97 27.36
N GLU A 16 -11.84 2.92 27.91
CA GLU A 16 -10.55 3.33 27.32
C GLU A 16 -9.46 2.26 27.46
N TRP A 17 -9.60 1.31 28.41
CA TRP A 17 -8.67 0.20 28.63
C TRP A 17 -8.98 -1.09 27.85
N THR A 18 -10.21 -1.26 27.33
CA THR A 18 -10.61 -2.50 26.63
C THR A 18 -10.69 -2.38 25.12
N VAL A 19 -10.48 -1.19 24.55
CA VAL A 19 -10.18 -1.10 23.11
C VAL A 19 -8.72 -1.48 22.94
N ILE A 20 -8.45 -2.78 22.82
CA ILE A 20 -7.26 -3.28 22.13
C ILE A 20 -7.29 -2.60 20.77
N ARG A 21 -6.53 -1.51 20.61
CA ARG A 21 -6.34 -0.85 19.33
C ARG A 21 -5.54 -1.83 18.47
N PHE A 22 -6.24 -2.76 17.83
CA PHE A 22 -5.68 -3.50 16.72
C PHE A 22 -5.12 -2.45 15.76
N LYS A 23 -3.81 -2.50 15.49
CA LYS A 23 -3.22 -1.65 14.47
C LYS A 23 -4.06 -1.88 13.21
N PRO A 24 -4.51 -0.81 12.54
CA PRO A 24 -5.25 -0.98 11.31
C PRO A 24 -4.44 -1.84 10.33
N LEU A 25 -5.06 -2.84 9.71
CA LEU A 25 -4.36 -3.70 8.75
C LEU A 25 -3.85 -2.81 7.61
N THR A 26 -2.57 -2.99 7.28
CA THR A 26 -1.94 -2.38 6.11
C THR A 26 -1.65 -3.47 5.10
N VAL A 27 -1.97 -3.22 3.83
CA VAL A 27 -1.76 -4.22 2.78
C VAL A 27 -0.81 -3.71 1.73
N HIS A 28 0.15 -4.57 1.37
CA HIS A 28 1.04 -4.42 0.25
C HIS A 28 0.31 -4.80 -1.05
N THR A 29 0.20 -3.87 -1.99
CA THR A 29 -0.56 -4.10 -3.23
C THR A 29 0.37 -4.16 -4.44
N GLU A 30 0.56 -5.36 -4.98
CA GLU A 30 1.44 -5.60 -6.14
C GLU A 30 0.72 -6.26 -7.31
N ALA A 31 -0.40 -6.93 -7.05
CA ALA A 31 -1.11 -7.75 -8.02
C ALA A 31 -2.51 -7.21 -8.34
N ILE A 32 -2.79 -5.94 -8.03
CA ILE A 32 -4.11 -5.34 -8.20
C ILE A 32 -4.64 -5.42 -9.64
N MET A 33 -3.80 -5.59 -10.66
CA MET A 33 -4.24 -5.75 -12.05
C MET A 33 -4.78 -7.16 -12.36
N ILE A 34 -4.57 -8.14 -11.49
CA ILE A 34 -5.06 -9.52 -11.65
C ILE A 34 -6.49 -9.62 -11.14
N ASP A 35 -7.41 -10.13 -11.96
CA ASP A 35 -8.85 -10.14 -11.64
C ASP A 35 -9.21 -10.98 -10.41
N SER A 36 -8.56 -12.13 -10.22
CA SER A 36 -8.77 -12.98 -9.04
C SER A 36 -8.35 -12.26 -7.76
N VAL A 37 -7.19 -11.60 -7.77
CA VAL A 37 -6.70 -10.77 -6.66
C VAL A 37 -7.64 -9.60 -6.40
N TRP A 38 -8.09 -8.92 -7.46
CA TRP A 38 -9.02 -7.81 -7.33
C TRP A 38 -10.35 -8.21 -6.67
N ASN A 39 -10.85 -9.41 -6.96
CA ASN A 39 -12.05 -9.93 -6.31
C ASN A 39 -11.84 -10.16 -4.80
N GLU A 40 -10.65 -10.60 -4.37
CA GLU A 40 -10.32 -10.71 -2.95
C GLU A 40 -10.15 -9.33 -2.29
N ILE A 41 -9.49 -8.38 -2.95
CA ILE A 41 -9.38 -6.99 -2.46
C ILE A 41 -10.75 -6.41 -2.16
N LYS A 42 -11.73 -6.57 -3.06
CA LYS A 42 -13.11 -6.09 -2.83
C LYS A 42 -13.75 -6.71 -1.58
N LYS A 43 -13.50 -7.99 -1.32
CA LYS A 43 -14.01 -8.68 -0.11
C LYS A 43 -13.34 -8.12 1.16
N GLU A 44 -12.03 -7.89 1.13
CA GLU A 44 -11.30 -7.31 2.28
C GLU A 44 -11.71 -5.87 2.58
N VAL A 45 -11.93 -5.05 1.54
CA VAL A 45 -12.46 -3.69 1.69
C VAL A 45 -13.87 -3.74 2.32
N ALA A 46 -14.75 -4.63 1.86
CA ALA A 46 -16.09 -4.79 2.42
C ALA A 46 -16.11 -5.25 3.89
N ARG A 47 -15.08 -5.99 4.33
CA ARG A 47 -14.90 -6.39 5.74
C ARG A 47 -14.47 -5.24 6.65
N GLY A 48 -14.02 -4.12 6.09
CA GLY A 48 -13.62 -2.91 6.84
C GLY A 48 -12.38 -3.07 7.73
N ARG A 49 -11.58 -4.13 7.50
CA ARG A 49 -10.39 -4.42 8.32
C ARG A 49 -9.14 -3.67 7.85
N VAL A 50 -9.05 -3.42 6.54
CA VAL A 50 -7.93 -2.70 5.93
C VAL A 50 -8.24 -1.22 5.94
N SER A 51 -7.27 -0.41 6.36
CA SER A 51 -7.40 1.05 6.34
C SER A 51 -6.44 1.73 5.38
N ARG A 52 -5.36 1.03 5.00
CA ARG A 52 -4.25 1.60 4.25
C ARG A 52 -3.65 0.56 3.31
N TRP A 53 -3.43 0.98 2.08
CA TRP A 53 -2.82 0.17 1.04
C TRP A 53 -1.57 0.88 0.55
N TYR A 54 -0.43 0.19 0.57
CA TYR A 54 0.78 0.67 -0.08
C TYR A 54 0.78 0.14 -1.51
N VAL A 55 0.51 1.05 -2.44
CA VAL A 55 0.19 0.71 -3.82
C VAL A 55 1.32 1.07 -4.76
N MET A 56 1.56 0.18 -5.72
CA MET A 56 2.46 0.45 -6.82
C MET A 56 1.74 1.23 -7.94
N THR A 57 2.51 1.75 -8.88
CA THR A 57 1.98 2.46 -10.05
C THR A 57 2.43 1.78 -11.35
N PRO A 58 1.92 2.20 -12.52
CA PRO A 58 2.37 1.67 -13.80
C PRO A 58 3.86 1.86 -14.10
N GLU A 59 4.55 2.74 -13.36
CA GLU A 59 6.00 2.97 -13.51
C GLU A 59 6.83 1.74 -13.16
N ASN A 60 6.26 0.78 -12.44
CA ASN A 60 6.88 -0.51 -12.14
C ASN A 60 6.55 -1.59 -13.19
N ILE A 61 6.28 -1.22 -14.44
CA ILE A 61 5.89 -2.14 -15.53
C ILE A 61 6.82 -3.35 -15.68
N ASP A 62 8.12 -3.15 -15.57
CA ASP A 62 9.11 -4.22 -15.72
C ASP A 62 9.06 -5.24 -14.58
N TYR A 63 8.75 -4.77 -13.37
CA TYR A 63 8.50 -5.66 -12.24
C TYR A 63 7.25 -6.50 -12.48
N TYR A 64 6.13 -5.92 -12.91
CA TYR A 64 4.93 -6.73 -13.14
C TYR A 64 5.10 -7.71 -14.31
N LYS A 65 5.84 -7.33 -15.36
CA LYS A 65 6.14 -8.23 -16.48
C LYS A 65 6.95 -9.43 -16.02
N SER A 66 7.95 -9.21 -15.16
CA SER A 66 8.83 -10.27 -14.67
C SER A 66 8.16 -11.15 -13.60
N PHE A 67 7.46 -10.55 -12.64
CA PHE A 67 6.91 -11.27 -11.49
C PHE A 67 5.51 -11.86 -11.73
N PHE A 68 4.64 -11.12 -12.42
CA PHE A 68 3.25 -11.54 -12.67
C PHE A 68 2.98 -11.92 -14.14
N ASN A 69 4.01 -11.93 -14.99
CA ASN A 69 3.90 -12.27 -16.41
C ASN A 69 2.81 -11.45 -17.16
N ILE A 70 2.65 -10.18 -16.80
CA ILE A 70 1.68 -9.32 -17.48
C ILE A 70 2.15 -9.01 -18.90
N LYS A 71 1.24 -9.12 -19.88
CA LYS A 71 1.53 -8.87 -21.30
C LYS A 71 0.94 -7.56 -21.83
N MET A 72 0.25 -6.82 -20.96
CA MET A 72 -0.44 -5.58 -21.32
C MET A 72 0.53 -4.40 -21.47
N SER A 73 0.09 -3.37 -22.20
CA SER A 73 0.84 -2.13 -22.33
C SER A 73 0.83 -1.33 -21.02
N THR A 74 1.77 -0.39 -20.87
CA THR A 74 1.77 0.55 -19.72
C THR A 74 0.48 1.39 -19.67
N SER A 75 -0.11 1.71 -20.82
CA SER A 75 -1.36 2.45 -20.91
C SER A 75 -2.55 1.64 -20.39
N ASP A 76 -2.65 0.37 -20.79
CA ASP A 76 -3.73 -0.53 -20.32
C ASP A 76 -3.60 -0.81 -18.83
N LEU A 77 -2.36 -1.06 -18.37
CA LEU A 77 -2.07 -1.21 -16.95
C LEU A 77 -2.48 0.04 -16.17
N SER A 78 -2.11 1.23 -16.65
CA SER A 78 -2.50 2.51 -16.05
C SER A 78 -4.01 2.67 -15.94
N LYS A 79 -4.76 2.31 -17.00
CA LYS A 79 -6.22 2.38 -17.00
C LYS A 79 -6.84 1.46 -15.95
N ILE A 80 -6.39 0.20 -15.89
CA ILE A 80 -6.89 -0.80 -14.92
C ILE A 80 -6.59 -0.36 -13.48
N MET A 81 -5.34 0.05 -13.22
CA MET A 81 -4.92 0.49 -11.88
C MET A 81 -5.67 1.74 -11.44
N LYS A 82 -5.84 2.73 -12.34
CA LYS A 82 -6.61 3.94 -12.08
C LYS A 82 -8.05 3.62 -11.67
N GLU A 83 -8.73 2.77 -12.44
CA GLU A 83 -10.11 2.35 -12.14
C GLU A 83 -10.21 1.70 -10.75
N ARG A 84 -9.34 0.74 -10.46
CA ARG A 84 -9.36 -0.01 -9.19
C ARG A 84 -9.01 0.86 -7.99
N TYR A 85 -8.02 1.74 -8.13
CA TYR A 85 -7.66 2.69 -7.06
C TYR A 85 -8.75 3.73 -6.81
N LEU A 86 -9.40 4.26 -7.84
CA LEU A 86 -10.54 5.16 -7.67
C LEU A 86 -11.71 4.46 -6.95
N TRP A 87 -11.96 3.19 -7.27
CA TRP A 87 -12.93 2.39 -6.53
C TRP A 87 -12.54 2.23 -5.05
N MET A 88 -11.27 1.93 -4.74
CA MET A 88 -10.82 1.80 -3.35
C MET A 88 -10.99 3.12 -2.58
N ILE A 89 -10.65 4.25 -3.21
CA ILE A 89 -10.82 5.58 -2.63
C ILE A 89 -12.31 5.86 -2.35
N SER A 90 -13.22 5.53 -3.26
CA SER A 90 -14.66 5.72 -3.06
C SER A 90 -15.25 4.84 -1.94
N HIS A 91 -14.51 3.80 -1.53
CA HIS A 91 -14.83 2.93 -0.40
C HIS A 91 -14.00 3.25 0.85
N GLY A 92 -13.52 4.49 0.97
CA GLY A 92 -12.88 5.02 2.17
C GLY A 92 -11.47 4.49 2.44
N GLN A 93 -10.86 3.81 1.47
CA GLN A 93 -9.51 3.27 1.62
C GLN A 93 -8.46 4.36 1.43
N ARG A 94 -7.42 4.36 2.28
CA ARG A 94 -6.27 5.24 2.12
C ARG A 94 -5.20 4.57 1.27
N LEU A 95 -4.68 5.27 0.26
CA LEU A 95 -3.60 4.79 -0.60
C LEU A 95 -2.31 5.55 -0.30
N GLU A 96 -1.20 4.82 -0.17
CA GLU A 96 0.16 5.32 0.05
C GLU A 96 1.11 4.67 -0.96
N LEU A 97 2.35 5.16 -1.07
CA LEU A 97 3.23 4.73 -2.15
C LEU A 97 4.02 3.47 -1.78
N HIS A 98 4.00 2.48 -2.68
CA HIS A 98 4.95 1.39 -2.75
C HIS A 98 5.69 1.43 -4.09
N ALA A 99 6.99 1.13 -4.11
CA ALA A 99 7.70 0.96 -5.37
C ALA A 99 8.89 0.01 -5.24
N HIS A 100 9.08 -0.83 -6.26
CA HIS A 100 10.30 -1.60 -6.46
C HIS A 100 11.32 -0.79 -7.26
N LEU A 101 12.54 -0.71 -6.77
CA LEU A 101 13.64 0.01 -7.43
C LEU A 101 14.62 -1.00 -8.04
N CYS A 102 15.52 -1.52 -7.22
CA CYS A 102 16.42 -2.62 -7.55
C CYS A 102 16.72 -3.41 -6.27
N LEU A 103 16.94 -4.71 -6.38
CA LEU A 103 17.36 -5.51 -5.22
C LEU A 103 18.80 -5.14 -4.78
N VAL A 104 19.65 -4.77 -5.73
CA VAL A 104 21.04 -4.35 -5.51
C VAL A 104 21.15 -2.89 -5.92
N MET A 105 21.05 -1.98 -4.95
CA MET A 105 20.90 -0.53 -5.21
C MET A 105 22.09 0.08 -5.96
N GLU A 106 23.27 -0.51 -5.88
CA GLU A 106 24.47 -0.12 -6.64
C GLU A 106 24.27 -0.25 -8.16
N ASN A 107 23.35 -1.11 -8.59
CA ASN A 107 23.03 -1.32 -10.01
C ASN A 107 22.02 -0.30 -10.56
N MET A 108 21.55 0.65 -9.74
CA MET A 108 20.54 1.62 -10.14
C MET A 108 21.00 3.05 -9.84
N SER A 109 21.12 3.84 -10.90
CA SER A 109 21.57 5.24 -10.79
C SER A 109 20.56 6.10 -10.03
N PHE A 110 21.04 7.23 -9.49
CA PHE A 110 20.18 8.26 -8.88
C PHE A 110 19.04 8.68 -9.83
N GLN A 111 19.34 8.88 -11.11
CA GLN A 111 18.40 9.35 -12.12
C GLN A 111 17.28 8.34 -12.38
N GLU A 112 17.59 7.05 -12.40
CA GLU A 112 16.59 5.99 -12.57
C GLU A 112 15.69 5.91 -11.33
N GLN A 113 16.26 5.95 -10.12
CA GLN A 113 15.49 5.97 -8.88
C GLN A 113 14.56 7.19 -8.84
N GLU A 114 15.09 8.36 -9.19
CA GLU A 114 14.35 9.61 -9.18
C GLU A 114 13.21 9.59 -10.20
N LYS A 115 13.43 9.01 -11.39
CA LYS A 115 12.40 8.83 -12.41
C LYS A 115 11.25 7.97 -11.88
N ILE A 116 11.51 6.76 -11.37
CA ILE A 116 10.46 5.85 -10.90
C ILE A 116 9.65 6.48 -9.76
N LEU A 117 10.34 7.06 -8.76
CA LEU A 117 9.67 7.64 -7.59
C LEU A 117 8.89 8.91 -7.91
N LYS A 118 9.46 9.83 -8.69
CA LYS A 118 8.74 11.05 -9.11
C LYS A 118 7.54 10.71 -9.97
N ASN A 119 7.72 9.84 -10.96
CA ASN A 119 6.63 9.49 -11.86
C ASN A 119 5.51 8.78 -11.09
N SER A 120 5.84 7.85 -10.20
CA SER A 120 4.85 7.19 -9.33
C SER A 120 4.08 8.18 -8.47
N TYR A 121 4.80 9.08 -7.79
CA TYR A 121 4.19 10.13 -6.96
C TYR A 121 3.25 11.04 -7.77
N TYR A 122 3.70 11.51 -8.92
CA TYR A 122 2.92 12.41 -9.77
C TYR A 122 1.77 11.69 -10.47
N TRP A 123 1.91 10.41 -10.82
CA TRP A 123 0.82 9.61 -11.35
C TRP A 123 -0.29 9.50 -10.31
N MET A 124 0.02 9.16 -9.05
CA MET A 124 -1.00 9.12 -7.99
C MET A 124 -1.71 10.47 -7.83
N LYS A 125 -0.95 11.57 -7.86
CA LYS A 125 -1.51 12.91 -7.71
C LYS A 125 -2.41 13.32 -8.87
N LYS A 126 -1.98 13.06 -10.10
CA LYS A 126 -2.67 13.51 -11.32
C LYS A 126 -3.82 12.59 -11.72
N GLU A 127 -3.63 11.28 -11.63
CA GLU A 127 -4.58 10.31 -12.19
C GLU A 127 -5.67 9.91 -11.20
N ILE A 128 -5.35 9.82 -9.91
CA ILE A 128 -6.30 9.37 -8.88
C ILE A 128 -6.52 10.41 -7.76
N GLY A 129 -5.93 11.59 -7.88
CA GLY A 129 -6.11 12.69 -6.92
C GLY A 129 -5.48 12.46 -5.55
N VAL A 130 -4.58 11.48 -5.42
CA VAL A 130 -3.94 11.13 -4.13
C VAL A 130 -2.56 11.76 -4.04
N THR A 131 -2.30 12.49 -2.95
CA THR A 131 -0.95 12.94 -2.60
C THR A 131 -0.41 12.03 -1.48
N PRO A 132 0.37 10.98 -1.80
CA PRO A 132 0.89 10.07 -0.79
C PRO A 132 1.80 10.82 0.19
N LYS A 133 1.82 10.34 1.43
CA LYS A 133 2.64 10.86 2.54
C LYS A 133 3.65 9.85 3.04
N GLU A 134 3.39 8.58 2.76
CA GLU A 134 4.19 7.46 3.22
C GLU A 134 4.73 6.68 2.03
N PHE A 135 5.90 6.08 2.25
CA PHE A 135 6.59 5.25 1.27
C PHE A 135 7.07 3.96 1.91
N VAL A 136 6.85 2.85 1.22
CA VAL A 136 7.46 1.55 1.54
C VAL A 136 8.29 1.09 0.35
N PRO A 137 9.60 0.81 0.53
CA PRO A 137 10.44 0.27 -0.54
C PRO A 137 10.16 -1.22 -0.79
N GLY A 138 10.13 -1.61 -2.06
CA GLY A 138 10.17 -3.00 -2.51
C GLY A 138 11.39 -3.73 -1.96
N TRP A 139 11.18 -4.95 -1.45
CA TRP A 139 12.21 -5.79 -0.82
C TRP A 139 13.02 -5.12 0.31
N TRP A 140 12.50 -4.03 0.90
CA TRP A 140 13.26 -3.19 1.82
C TRP A 140 14.57 -2.64 1.23
N SER A 141 14.65 -2.56 -0.10
CA SER A 141 15.84 -2.11 -0.81
C SER A 141 15.77 -0.60 -1.07
N PHE A 142 16.70 0.14 -0.47
CA PHE A 142 16.85 1.58 -0.64
C PHE A 142 18.26 2.01 -0.26
N ASN A 143 18.70 3.19 -0.72
CA ASN A 143 19.98 3.77 -0.34
C ASN A 143 19.85 5.28 -0.04
N ASN A 144 20.98 5.96 0.21
CA ASN A 144 20.99 7.40 0.51
C ASN A 144 20.36 8.25 -0.60
N ASP A 145 20.43 7.81 -1.85
CA ASP A 145 19.83 8.52 -2.98
C ASP A 145 18.31 8.39 -2.96
N THR A 146 17.79 7.21 -2.64
CA THR A 146 16.36 7.01 -2.37
C THR A 146 15.88 7.99 -1.29
N LEU A 147 16.59 8.07 -0.15
CA LEU A 147 16.22 8.95 0.95
C LEU A 147 16.21 10.44 0.57
N LYS A 148 17.17 10.89 -0.26
CA LYS A 148 17.18 12.27 -0.79
C LYS A 148 15.93 12.54 -1.63
N ILE A 149 15.53 11.59 -2.48
CA ILE A 149 14.34 11.73 -3.33
C ILE A 149 13.07 11.80 -2.49
N LEU A 150 12.93 10.92 -1.49
CA LEU A 150 11.78 10.94 -0.57
C LEU A 150 11.65 12.28 0.17
N LYS A 151 12.77 12.84 0.62
CA LYS A 151 12.79 14.17 1.24
C LYS A 151 12.29 15.26 0.28
N LYS A 152 12.72 15.25 -0.99
CA LYS A 152 12.24 16.21 -2.01
C LYS A 152 10.73 16.08 -2.26
N LEU A 153 10.19 14.86 -2.20
CA LEU A 153 8.77 14.57 -2.39
C LEU A 153 7.93 14.71 -1.11
N ASN A 154 8.55 15.05 0.02
CA ASN A 154 7.92 15.09 1.34
C ASN A 154 7.23 13.76 1.70
N LEU A 155 7.88 12.64 1.37
CA LEU A 155 7.46 11.29 1.72
C LEU A 155 8.21 10.79 2.95
N LYS A 156 7.48 10.22 3.89
CA LYS A 156 8.03 9.51 5.05
C LYS A 156 8.21 8.04 4.71
N MET A 157 9.44 7.54 4.76
CA MET A 157 9.67 6.10 4.68
C MET A 157 9.15 5.42 5.94
N ILE A 158 8.35 4.37 5.77
CA ILE A 158 7.85 3.54 6.87
C ILE A 158 8.89 2.48 7.19
N GLY A 159 9.16 2.26 8.47
CA GLY A 159 10.09 1.24 8.93
C GLY A 159 9.43 -0.13 8.99
N GLN A 160 10.22 -1.18 8.87
CA GLN A 160 9.76 -2.58 8.89
C GLN A 160 8.92 -2.94 10.14
N ARG A 161 9.21 -2.34 11.30
CA ARG A 161 8.46 -2.59 12.55
C ARG A 161 7.05 -2.01 12.55
N ASP A 162 6.79 -1.06 11.67
CA ASP A 162 5.51 -0.37 11.53
C ASP A 162 4.75 -0.83 10.28
N TYR A 163 5.24 -1.89 9.64
CA TYR A 163 4.73 -2.45 8.41
C TYR A 163 4.15 -3.85 8.61
N ASP A 164 2.92 -4.06 8.16
CA ASP A 164 2.35 -5.40 8.02
C ASP A 164 2.71 -5.96 6.64
N PHE A 165 3.27 -7.17 6.62
CA PHE A 165 3.76 -7.86 5.43
C PHE A 165 2.67 -8.53 4.59
N THR A 166 1.40 -8.35 4.94
CA THR A 166 0.28 -8.91 4.18
C THR A 166 0.27 -8.37 2.75
N HIS A 167 0.37 -9.25 1.74
CA HIS A 167 0.22 -8.90 0.33
C HIS A 167 -1.20 -9.18 -0.18
N ASP A 168 -1.65 -8.39 -1.16
CA ASP A 168 -2.96 -8.50 -1.80
C ASP A 168 -3.23 -9.87 -2.44
N TYR A 169 -2.20 -10.57 -2.89
CA TYR A 169 -2.32 -11.88 -3.52
C TYR A 169 -2.17 -13.08 -2.57
N TYR A 170 -1.81 -12.90 -1.30
CA TYR A 170 -1.69 -14.02 -0.34
C TYR A 170 -2.95 -14.89 -0.27
N PRO A 171 -4.17 -14.34 -0.18
CA PRO A 171 -5.39 -15.15 -0.16
C PRO A 171 -5.61 -15.99 -1.42
N VAL A 172 -5.04 -15.58 -2.55
CA VAL A 172 -5.18 -16.29 -3.83
C VAL A 172 -4.09 -17.36 -3.99
N VAL A 173 -2.85 -17.05 -3.60
CA VAL A 173 -1.70 -17.98 -3.72
C VAL A 173 -1.83 -19.14 -2.74
N ASP A 174 -2.31 -18.90 -1.52
CA ASP A 174 -2.56 -19.98 -0.55
C ASP A 174 -3.66 -20.93 -1.05
N PHE A 175 -4.65 -20.42 -1.78
CA PHE A 175 -5.72 -21.24 -2.37
C PHE A 175 -5.20 -22.21 -3.44
N VAL A 176 -4.23 -21.79 -4.27
CA VAL A 176 -3.64 -22.62 -5.33
C VAL A 176 -2.79 -23.77 -4.76
N ASN A 177 -2.15 -23.56 -3.62
CA ASN A 177 -1.31 -24.58 -2.98
C ASN A 177 -2.10 -25.60 -2.14
N THR A 178 -3.34 -25.28 -1.74
CA THR A 178 -4.22 -26.22 -1.01
C THR A 178 -5.06 -27.15 -1.90
N GLN A 179 -4.99 -27.00 -3.22
CA GLN A 179 -5.71 -27.85 -4.19
C GLN A 179 -4.82 -28.82 -4.97
N LYS A 180 -3.56 -29.00 -4.54
CA LYS A 180 -2.66 -30.06 -5.01
C LYS A 180 -2.54 -31.14 -3.94
#